data_AF-A0A5K0W6S1-F1
#
_entry.id   AF-A0A5K0W6S1-F1
#
_cell.length_a   1.000
_cell.length_b   1.000
_cell.length_c   1.000
_cell.angle_alpha   90.00
_cell.angle_beta   90.00
_cell.angle_gamma   90.00
#
_symmetry.space_group_name_H-M   'P 1'
#
loop_
_entity.id
_entity.type
_entity.pdbx_description
1 polymer ?
#
loop_
_entity_poly.entity_id
_entity_poly.type
_entity_poly.pdbx_seq_one_letter_code
_entity_poly.pdbx_strand_id
1 'polypeptide(L)'
;MGMASALETLCGQAFGAGQYAMLGIHLQRSWIVLLCTATCLLPLFIFAKPILVLLGQTESVSETAASMSLWFIPVLYSFVFSFSLQMYLQAQRKNKIIGYLAGVSLLLHVSLSWLLAYKLGMGVEGVLISMNLAYWIPDIGQLLFVLCGGCPMTWSGFSTTAFFDLWPVIKLSASSGVML
;
A
#
# COMPACT_ATOMS: atom_id res chain seq x y z
N MET A 1 1.13 -5.55 -4.62
CA MET A 1 1.69 -5.34 -5.98
C MET A 1 0.83 -6.03 -7.03
N GLY A 2 0.65 -7.36 -6.99
CA GLY A 2 -0.17 -8.13 -7.96
C GLY A 2 -1.55 -7.56 -8.26
N MET A 3 -2.43 -7.46 -7.25
CA MET A 3 -3.79 -6.95 -7.49
C MET A 3 -3.85 -5.45 -7.86
N ALA A 4 -2.82 -4.67 -7.51
CA ALA A 4 -2.80 -3.24 -7.77
C ALA A 4 -2.36 -2.91 -9.22
N SER A 5 -1.69 -3.81 -9.94
CA SER A 5 -1.32 -3.59 -11.35
C SER A 5 -2.53 -3.57 -12.29
N ALA A 6 -3.66 -4.14 -11.88
CA ALA A 6 -4.94 -3.94 -12.56
C ALA A 6 -5.30 -2.45 -12.68
N LEU A 7 -5.00 -1.65 -11.65
CA LEU A 7 -5.20 -0.20 -11.67
C LEU A 7 -4.28 0.48 -12.68
N GLU A 8 -3.03 0.05 -12.79
CA GLU A 8 -2.09 0.59 -13.79
C GLU A 8 -2.64 0.45 -15.21
N THR A 9 -3.20 -0.73 -15.52
CA THR A 9 -3.80 -1.00 -16.84
C THR A 9 -5.03 -0.11 -17.07
N LEU A 10 -5.96 -0.06 -16.10
CA LEU A 10 -7.17 0.76 -16.20
C LEU A 10 -6.86 2.25 -16.31
N CYS A 11 -5.97 2.77 -15.46
CA CYS A 11 -5.55 4.16 -15.50
C CYS A 11 -4.78 4.49 -16.79
N GLY A 12 -3.89 3.60 -17.26
CA GLY A 12 -3.15 3.78 -18.50
C GLY A 12 -4.06 3.84 -19.73
N GLN A 13 -5.04 2.93 -19.81
CA GLN A 13 -6.03 2.92 -20.88
C GLN A 13 -6.92 4.17 -20.83
N ALA A 14 -7.47 4.51 -19.66
CA ALA A 14 -8.33 5.68 -19.51
C ALA A 14 -7.58 6.99 -19.79
N PHE A 15 -6.31 7.10 -19.38
CA PHE A 15 -5.48 8.27 -19.65
C PHE A 15 -5.17 8.41 -21.15
N GLY A 16 -4.80 7.31 -21.81
CA GLY A 16 -4.56 7.28 -23.25
C GLY A 16 -5.80 7.59 -24.09
N ALA A 17 -6.98 7.20 -23.61
CA ALA A 17 -8.28 7.50 -24.25
C ALA A 17 -8.85 8.89 -23.90
N GLY A 18 -8.14 9.72 -23.11
CA GLY A 18 -8.60 11.05 -22.69
C GLY A 18 -9.72 11.04 -21.64
N GLN A 19 -10.03 9.90 -21.02
CA GLN A 19 -11.07 9.73 -20.01
C GLN A 19 -10.55 10.10 -18.60
N TYR A 20 -10.05 11.33 -18.43
CA TYR A 20 -9.33 11.73 -17.22
C TYR A 20 -10.14 11.61 -15.92
N ALA A 21 -11.43 11.94 -15.96
CA ALA A 21 -12.32 11.84 -14.80
C ALA A 21 -12.44 10.40 -14.25
N MET A 22 -12.27 9.38 -15.10
CA MET A 22 -12.38 7.98 -14.69
C MET A 22 -11.19 7.50 -13.86
N LEU A 23 -10.01 8.13 -13.98
CA LEU A 23 -8.84 7.70 -13.22
C LEU A 23 -9.07 7.79 -11.72
N GLY A 24 -9.67 8.88 -11.24
CA GLY A 24 -10.00 9.04 -9.82
C GLY A 24 -11.01 8.02 -9.33
N ILE A 25 -11.98 7.66 -10.17
CA ILE A 25 -12.96 6.60 -9.88
C ILE A 25 -12.28 5.23 -9.80
N HIS A 26 -11.39 4.91 -10.74
CA HIS A 26 -10.62 3.66 -10.70
C HIS A 26 -9.75 3.56 -9.46
N LEU A 27 -9.06 4.65 -9.07
CA LEU A 27 -8.28 4.70 -7.84
C LEU A 27 -9.14 4.38 -6.61
N GLN A 28 -10.31 5.02 -6.48
CA GLN A 28 -11.24 4.77 -5.36
C GLN A 28 -11.80 3.35 -5.37
N ARG A 29 -12.17 2.80 -6.54
CA ARG A 29 -12.59 1.40 -6.69
C ARG A 29 -11.50 0.43 -6.25
N SER A 30 -10.26 0.69 -6.64
CA SER A 30 -9.10 -0.11 -6.22
C SER A 30 -8.87 -0.02 -4.72
N TRP A 31 -9.03 1.15 -4.08
CA TRP A 31 -8.97 1.23 -2.61
C TRP A 31 -10.00 0.34 -1.94
N ILE A 32 -11.26 0.37 -2.39
CA ILE A 32 -12.31 -0.47 -1.81
C ILE A 32 -11.94 -1.94 -1.92
N VAL A 33 -11.59 -2.41 -3.13
CA VAL A 33 -11.25 -3.82 -3.36
C VAL A 33 -10.02 -4.23 -2.54
N LEU A 34 -8.95 -3.45 -2.60
CA LEU A 34 -7.69 -3.79 -1.93
C LEU A 34 -7.77 -3.69 -0.40
N LEU A 35 -8.55 -2.74 0.15
CA LEU A 35 -8.79 -2.66 1.59
C LEU A 35 -9.60 -3.86 2.09
N CYS A 36 -10.63 -4.28 1.34
CA CYS A 36 -11.35 -5.51 1.65
C CYS A 36 -10.41 -6.72 1.62
N THR A 37 -9.59 -6.85 0.58
CA THR A 37 -8.65 -7.98 0.50
C THR A 37 -7.59 -7.94 1.61
N ALA A 38 -6.99 -6.78 1.91
CA ALA A 38 -6.06 -6.62 3.03
C ALA A 38 -6.70 -7.04 4.35
N THR A 39 -7.97 -6.66 4.57
CA THR A 39 -8.72 -7.05 5.77
C THR A 39 -8.95 -8.56 5.84
N CYS A 40 -9.28 -9.20 4.70
CA CYS A 40 -9.40 -10.67 4.63
C CYS A 40 -8.08 -11.41 4.91
N LEU A 41 -6.92 -10.76 4.72
CA LEU A 41 -5.60 -11.34 4.97
C LEU A 41 -5.13 -11.18 6.43
N LEU A 42 -5.80 -10.34 7.25
CA LEU A 42 -5.42 -10.12 8.65
C LEU A 42 -5.28 -11.40 9.49
N PRO A 43 -6.14 -12.43 9.35
CA PRO A 43 -5.99 -13.67 10.11
C PRO A 43 -4.61 -14.31 9.94
N LEU A 44 -3.95 -14.17 8.79
CA LEU A 44 -2.59 -14.71 8.58
C LEU A 44 -1.55 -14.06 9.50
N PHE A 45 -1.72 -12.77 9.81
CA PHE A 45 -0.82 -12.02 10.68
C PHE A 45 -1.16 -12.23 12.15
N ILE A 46 -2.46 -12.24 12.49
CA ILE A 46 -2.96 -12.41 13.86
C ILE A 46 -2.68 -13.83 14.37
N PHE A 47 -2.86 -14.84 13.51
CA PHE A 47 -2.65 -16.25 13.84
C PHE A 47 -1.30 -16.78 13.37
N ALA A 48 -0.29 -15.91 13.21
CA ALA A 48 1.02 -16.31 12.71
C ALA A 48 1.66 -17.44 13.54
N LYS A 49 1.58 -17.39 14.88
CA LYS A 49 2.16 -18.44 15.76
C LYS A 49 1.60 -19.83 15.44
N PRO A 50 0.29 -20.11 15.57
CA PRO A 50 -0.25 -21.44 15.30
C PRO A 50 -0.06 -21.87 13.84
N ILE A 51 -0.09 -20.93 12.88
CA ILE A 51 0.21 -21.23 11.48
C ILE A 51 1.66 -21.73 11.34
N LEU A 52 2.64 -21.04 11.93
CA LEU A 52 4.05 -21.41 11.82
C LEU A 52 4.37 -22.73 12.54
N VAL A 53 3.76 -22.97 13.70
CA VAL A 53 3.87 -24.26 14.40
C VAL A 53 3.29 -25.39 13.54
N LEU A 54 2.15 -25.18 12.89
CA LEU A 54 1.55 -26.15 11.96
C LEU A 54 2.48 -26.43 10.76
N LEU A 55 3.23 -25.43 10.31
CA LEU A 55 4.25 -25.56 9.26
C LEU A 55 5.57 -26.17 9.75
N GLY A 56 5.64 -26.62 11.01
CA GLY A 56 6.79 -27.33 11.58
C GLY A 56 7.89 -26.42 12.15
N GLN A 57 7.62 -25.13 12.37
CA GLN A 57 8.56 -24.25 13.07
C GLN A 57 8.60 -24.53 14.56
N THR A 58 9.74 -24.26 15.19
CA THR A 58 9.87 -24.37 16.65
C THR A 58 9.02 -23.31 17.36
N GLU A 59 8.64 -23.60 18.61
CA GLU A 59 7.80 -22.71 19.42
C GLU A 59 8.43 -21.32 19.59
N SER A 60 9.73 -21.26 19.90
CA SER A 60 10.47 -20.01 20.15
C SER A 60 10.59 -19.13 18.91
N VAL A 61 10.83 -19.73 17.73
CA VAL A 61 10.84 -19.00 16.45
C VAL A 61 9.44 -18.49 16.11
N SER A 62 8.41 -19.34 16.31
CA SER A 62 7.02 -18.99 16.02
C SER A 62 6.51 -17.86 16.92
N GLU A 63 6.91 -17.82 18.18
CA GLU A 63 6.61 -16.73 19.12
C GLU A 63 7.22 -15.40 18.68
N THR A 64 8.52 -15.42 18.33
CA THR A 64 9.23 -14.23 17.87
C THR A 64 8.60 -13.68 16.59
N ALA A 65 8.35 -14.56 15.61
CA ALA A 65 7.74 -14.20 14.35
C ALA A 65 6.30 -13.68 14.51
N ALA A 66 5.52 -14.24 15.44
CA ALA A 66 4.17 -13.77 15.72
C ALA A 66 4.13 -12.41 16.41
N SER A 67 5.12 -12.09 17.25
CA SER A 67 5.24 -10.74 17.80
C SER A 67 5.53 -9.73 16.69
N MET A 68 6.46 -10.08 15.79
CA MET A 68 6.79 -9.25 14.63
C MET A 68 5.62 -9.12 13.64
N SER A 69 4.85 -10.19 13.38
CA SER A 69 3.79 -10.19 12.35
C SER A 69 2.73 -9.12 12.60
N LEU A 70 2.43 -8.80 13.86
CA LEU A 70 1.48 -7.74 14.21
C LEU A 70 1.96 -6.37 13.74
N TRP A 71 3.26 -6.10 13.73
CA TRP A 71 3.85 -4.86 13.22
C TRP A 71 3.78 -4.72 11.70
N PHE A 72 3.48 -5.81 10.98
CA PHE A 72 3.24 -5.78 9.54
C PHE A 72 1.78 -5.51 9.18
N ILE A 73 0.85 -5.51 10.14
CA ILE A 73 -0.56 -5.16 9.88
C ILE A 73 -0.69 -3.73 9.33
N PRO A 74 -0.09 -2.68 9.91
CA PRO A 74 -0.19 -1.34 9.35
C PRO A 74 0.56 -1.23 8.01
N VAL A 75 1.63 -2.01 7.80
CA VAL A 75 2.35 -2.10 6.52
C VAL A 75 1.46 -2.69 5.42
N LEU A 76 0.69 -3.73 5.74
CA LEU A 76 -0.28 -4.34 4.81
C LEU A 76 -1.29 -3.31 4.29
N TYR A 77 -1.79 -2.45 5.18
CA TYR A 77 -2.70 -1.38 4.77
C TYR A 77 -2.01 -0.26 4.02
N SER A 78 -0.78 0.11 4.39
CA SER A 78 0.03 1.07 3.63
C SER A 78 0.22 0.60 2.18
N PHE A 79 0.49 -0.69 1.94
CA PHE A 79 0.63 -1.22 0.58
C PHE A 79 -0.58 -0.98 -0.32
N VAL A 80 -1.81 -0.91 0.24
CA VAL A 80 -2.98 -0.53 -0.54
C VAL A 80 -2.80 0.86 -1.13
N PHE A 81 -2.42 1.84 -0.30
CA PHE A 81 -2.20 3.22 -0.72
C PHE A 81 -0.94 3.37 -1.56
N SER A 82 0.20 2.81 -1.12
CA SER A 82 1.47 2.88 -1.84
C SER A 82 1.31 2.44 -3.29
N PHE A 83 0.79 1.23 -3.53
CA PHE A 83 0.72 0.72 -4.90
C PHE A 83 -0.35 1.46 -5.71
N SER A 84 -1.53 1.70 -5.15
CA SER A 84 -2.60 2.33 -5.92
C SER A 84 -2.31 3.79 -6.28
N LEU A 85 -1.76 4.58 -5.35
CA LEU A 85 -1.35 5.97 -5.60
C LEU A 85 -0.18 6.03 -6.60
N GLN A 86 0.80 5.13 -6.48
CA GLN A 86 1.93 5.08 -7.42
C GLN A 86 1.44 4.77 -8.83
N MET A 87 0.60 3.75 -9.03
CA MET A 87 0.08 3.39 -10.36
C MET A 87 -0.78 4.53 -10.95
N TYR A 88 -1.60 5.17 -10.11
CA TYR A 88 -2.40 6.33 -10.52
C TYR A 88 -1.53 7.53 -10.95
N LEU A 89 -0.46 7.84 -10.20
CA LEU A 89 0.46 8.94 -10.51
C LEU A 89 1.37 8.59 -11.71
N GLN A 90 1.80 7.34 -11.83
CA GLN A 90 2.62 6.83 -12.94
C GLN A 90 1.88 6.89 -14.27
N ALA A 91 0.61 6.50 -14.32
CA ALA A 91 -0.24 6.62 -15.50
C ALA A 91 -0.32 8.06 -16.03
N GLN A 92 -0.16 9.05 -15.15
CA GLN A 92 -0.15 10.49 -15.47
C GLN A 92 1.25 11.06 -15.67
N ARG A 93 2.30 10.22 -15.68
CA ARG A 93 3.71 10.61 -15.77
C ARG A 93 4.20 11.51 -14.62
N LYS A 94 3.56 11.44 -13.44
CA LYS A 94 3.93 12.21 -12.24
C LYS A 94 4.94 11.48 -11.35
N ASN A 95 5.95 10.84 -11.96
CA ASN A 95 6.93 10.01 -11.25
C ASN A 95 7.85 10.82 -10.32
N LYS A 96 7.99 12.12 -10.56
CA LYS A 96 8.85 13.01 -9.75
C LYS A 96 8.42 13.02 -8.28
N ILE A 97 7.12 13.16 -8.00
CA ILE A 97 6.63 13.21 -6.61
C ILE A 97 6.85 11.86 -5.90
N ILE A 98 6.66 10.74 -6.61
CA ILE A 98 6.94 9.39 -6.09
C ILE A 98 8.42 9.28 -5.71
N GLY A 99 9.32 9.67 -6.62
CA GLY A 99 10.76 9.60 -6.39
C GLY A 99 11.24 10.48 -5.24
N TYR A 100 10.76 11.72 -5.14
CA TYR A 100 11.12 12.62 -4.03
C TYR A 100 10.66 12.07 -2.67
N LEU A 101 9.41 11.61 -2.58
CA LEU A 101 8.89 11.06 -1.34
C LEU A 101 9.58 9.74 -0.94
N ALA A 102 9.92 8.89 -1.91
CA ALA A 102 10.71 7.68 -1.66
C ALA A 102 12.11 8.01 -1.13
N GLY A 103 12.79 9.01 -1.72
CA GLY A 103 14.11 9.46 -1.25
C GLY A 103 14.08 10.02 0.17
N VAL A 104 13.09 10.86 0.48
CA VAL A 104 12.87 11.39 1.85
C VAL A 104 12.59 10.26 2.83
N SER A 105 11.72 9.32 2.47
CA SER A 105 11.40 8.17 3.32
C SER A 105 12.63 7.30 3.58
N LEU A 106 13.47 7.04 2.58
CA LEU A 106 14.70 6.26 2.77
C LEU A 106 15.64 6.93 3.77
N LEU A 107 15.85 8.24 3.63
CA LEU A 107 16.68 9.01 4.57
C LEU A 107 16.13 8.97 5.99
N LEU A 108 14.82 9.18 6.14
CA LEU A 108 14.15 9.11 7.43
C LEU A 108 14.23 7.71 8.02
N HIS A 109 14.00 6.67 7.23
CA HIS A 109 14.06 5.28 7.68
C HIS A 109 15.44 4.92 8.22
N VAL A 110 16.51 5.22 7.48
CA VAL A 110 17.89 4.94 7.93
C VAL A 110 18.19 5.70 9.22
N SER A 111 17.85 6.99 9.27
CA SER A 111 18.13 7.85 10.41
C SER A 111 17.35 7.44 11.66
N LEU A 112 16.05 7.15 11.52
CA LEU A 112 15.18 6.72 12.60
C LEU A 112 15.51 5.30 13.04
N SER A 113 15.83 4.38 12.14
CA SER A 113 16.25 3.03 12.51
C SER A 113 17.52 3.07 13.37
N TRP A 114 18.52 3.88 12.99
CA TRP A 114 19.71 4.08 13.83
C TRP A 114 19.38 4.73 15.18
N LEU A 115 18.58 5.79 15.18
CA LEU A 115 18.21 6.51 16.41
C LEU A 115 17.42 5.61 17.37
N LEU A 116 16.32 5.03 16.91
CA LEU A 116 15.41 4.25 17.74
C LEU A 116 16.03 2.93 18.17
N ALA A 117 16.61 2.15 17.24
CA ALA A 117 17.13 0.83 17.55
C ALA A 117 18.40 0.89 18.38
N TYR A 118 19.34 1.77 18.02
CA TYR A 118 20.68 1.81 18.63
C TYR A 118 20.81 2.89 19.70
N LYS A 119 20.49 4.16 19.38
CA LYS A 119 20.73 5.26 20.34
C LYS A 119 19.75 5.29 21.49
N LEU A 120 18.49 4.94 21.26
CA LEU A 120 17.47 4.83 22.30
C LEU A 120 17.34 3.40 22.86
N GLY A 121 18.11 2.45 22.34
CA GLY A 121 18.13 1.07 22.84
C GLY A 121 16.83 0.28 22.63
N MET A 122 15.96 0.70 21.71
CA MET A 122 14.67 0.03 21.46
C MET A 122 14.82 -1.24 20.61
N GLY A 123 16.02 -1.58 20.16
CA GLY A 123 16.28 -2.82 19.43
C GLY A 123 15.39 -2.99 18.19
N VAL A 124 14.75 -4.15 18.09
CA VAL A 124 13.92 -4.55 16.95
C VAL A 124 12.67 -3.69 16.84
N GLU A 125 12.00 -3.37 17.95
CA GLU A 125 10.82 -2.52 17.96
C GLU A 125 11.12 -1.14 17.37
N GLY A 126 12.31 -0.60 17.65
CA GLY A 126 12.77 0.66 17.05
C GLY A 126 12.87 0.59 15.52
N VAL A 127 13.37 -0.52 14.97
CA VAL A 127 13.40 -0.76 13.52
C VAL A 127 11.99 -0.87 12.94
N LEU A 128 11.09 -1.59 13.61
CA LEU A 128 9.71 -1.80 13.16
C LEU A 128 8.88 -0.49 13.18
N ILE A 129 9.11 0.39 14.16
CA ILE A 129 8.53 1.74 14.19
C ILE A 129 9.03 2.55 12.99
N SER A 130 10.35 2.60 12.80
CA SER A 130 10.97 3.29 11.67
C SER A 130 10.45 2.78 10.33
N MET A 131 10.27 1.47 10.19
CA MET A 131 9.71 0.83 9.00
C MET A 131 8.27 1.29 8.74
N ASN A 132 7.40 1.27 9.76
CA ASN A 132 6.01 1.73 9.62
C ASN A 132 5.95 3.20 9.16
N LEU A 133 6.78 4.07 9.73
CA LEU A 133 6.87 5.47 9.30
C LEU A 133 7.37 5.59 7.85
N ALA A 134 8.37 4.80 7.46
CA ALA A 134 8.92 4.81 6.11
C ALA A 134 7.87 4.42 5.04
N TYR A 135 6.94 3.54 5.38
CA TYR A 135 5.85 3.17 4.49
C TYR A 135 4.74 4.22 4.44
N TRP A 136 4.31 4.74 5.59
CA TRP A 136 3.19 5.67 5.66
C TRP A 136 3.52 7.11 5.22
N ILE A 137 4.75 7.59 5.41
CA ILE A 137 5.11 8.97 5.05
C ILE A 137 4.95 9.23 3.53
N PRO A 138 5.50 8.39 2.63
CA PRO A 138 5.25 8.53 1.19
C PRO A 138 3.77 8.42 0.82
N ASP A 139 3.01 7.55 1.48
CA ASP A 139 1.59 7.37 1.19
C ASP A 139 0.78 8.61 1.54
N ILE A 140 1.00 9.18 2.72
CA ILE A 140 0.38 10.43 3.16
C ILE A 140 0.80 11.56 2.22
N GLY A 141 2.08 11.65 1.87
CA GLY A 141 2.58 12.67 0.93
C GLY A 141 1.95 12.57 -0.46
N GLN A 142 1.83 11.37 -1.01
CA GLN A 142 1.19 11.13 -2.31
C GLN A 142 -0.32 11.40 -2.24
N LEU A 143 -0.99 10.99 -1.16
CA LEU A 143 -2.40 11.25 -0.95
C LEU A 143 -2.67 12.76 -0.86
N LEU A 144 -1.92 13.49 -0.03
CA LEU A 144 -2.03 14.94 0.06
C LEU A 144 -1.76 15.61 -1.28
N PHE A 145 -0.75 15.17 -2.03
CA PHE A 145 -0.50 15.67 -3.37
C PHE A 145 -1.72 15.50 -4.30
N VAL A 146 -2.37 14.33 -4.29
CA VAL A 146 -3.58 14.09 -5.08
C VAL A 146 -4.75 14.95 -4.61
N LEU A 147 -5.02 14.99 -3.30
CA LEU A 147 -6.18 15.68 -2.72
C LEU A 147 -6.05 17.21 -2.76
N CYS A 148 -4.84 17.75 -2.65
CA CYS A 148 -4.57 19.19 -2.58
C CYS A 148 -4.22 19.81 -3.94
N GLY A 149 -4.74 19.24 -5.04
CA GLY A 149 -4.66 19.87 -6.36
C GLY A 149 -3.46 19.48 -7.22
N GLY A 150 -2.68 18.45 -6.85
CA GLY A 150 -1.62 17.91 -7.70
C GLY A 150 -2.14 17.15 -8.93
N CYS A 151 -3.42 16.76 -8.93
CA CYS A 151 -4.09 15.98 -9.98
C CYS A 151 -5.46 16.57 -10.38
N PRO A 152 -5.58 17.84 -10.78
CA PRO A 152 -6.88 18.52 -10.91
C PRO A 152 -7.77 17.98 -12.05
N MET A 153 -7.16 17.39 -13.09
CA MET A 153 -7.88 16.82 -14.24
C MET A 153 -8.43 15.41 -13.96
N THR A 154 -7.81 14.71 -13.03
CA THR A 154 -7.97 13.26 -12.81
C THR A 154 -8.48 12.94 -11.42
N TRP A 155 -8.52 13.91 -10.52
CA TRP A 155 -9.10 13.83 -9.19
C TRP A 155 -10.13 14.94 -9.01
N SER A 156 -11.41 14.57 -9.01
CA SER A 156 -12.56 15.45 -8.78
C SER A 156 -13.16 15.30 -7.38
N GLY A 157 -12.45 14.63 -6.46
CA GLY A 157 -12.92 14.30 -5.12
C GLY A 157 -13.50 12.89 -5.00
N PHE A 158 -13.95 12.57 -3.79
CA PHE A 158 -14.62 11.30 -3.51
C PHE A 158 -15.96 11.23 -4.23
N SER A 159 -16.29 10.06 -4.79
CA SER A 159 -17.50 9.86 -5.57
C SER A 159 -18.19 8.55 -5.18
N THR A 160 -19.51 8.61 -5.06
CA THR A 160 -20.34 7.42 -4.83
C THR A 160 -20.28 6.44 -6.00
N THR A 161 -19.92 6.90 -7.19
CA THR A 161 -19.68 6.04 -8.38
C THR A 161 -18.63 4.96 -8.12
N ALA A 162 -17.71 5.21 -7.17
CA ALA A 162 -16.69 4.24 -6.79
C ALA A 162 -17.26 2.95 -6.15
N PHE A 163 -18.49 2.98 -5.62
CA PHE A 163 -19.13 1.79 -5.01
C PHE A 163 -19.86 0.91 -6.03
N PHE A 164 -20.01 1.37 -7.27
CA PHE A 164 -20.66 0.63 -8.34
C PHE A 164 -19.62 -0.05 -9.25
N ASP A 165 -20.03 -1.10 -9.97
CA ASP A 165 -19.20 -1.87 -10.91
C ASP A 165 -17.88 -2.40 -10.34
N LEU A 166 -17.89 -2.83 -9.08
CA LEU A 166 -16.69 -3.40 -8.43
C LEU A 166 -16.33 -4.78 -8.99
N TRP A 167 -17.31 -5.55 -9.47
CA TRP A 167 -17.08 -6.93 -9.91
C TRP A 167 -16.05 -7.09 -11.05
N PRO A 168 -16.09 -6.27 -12.14
CA PRO A 168 -15.03 -6.26 -13.13
C PRO A 168 -13.65 -5.93 -12.54
N VAL A 169 -13.58 -4.98 -11.61
CA VAL A 169 -12.32 -4.59 -10.94
C VAL A 169 -11.81 -5.73 -10.08
N ILE A 170 -12.67 -6.42 -9.34
CA ILE A 170 -12.33 -7.60 -8.53
C ILE A 170 -11.75 -8.71 -9.42
N LYS A 171 -12.43 -9.04 -10.53
CA LYS A 171 -11.95 -10.07 -11.47
C LYS A 171 -10.56 -9.75 -12.00
N LEU A 172 -10.37 -8.52 -12.48
CA LEU A 172 -9.09 -8.08 -13.03
C LEU A 172 -8.00 -8.02 -11.95
N SER A 173 -8.33 -7.55 -10.75
CA SER A 173 -7.42 -7.50 -9.62
C SER A 173 -6.99 -8.91 -9.21
N ALA A 174 -7.94 -9.85 -9.10
CA ALA A 174 -7.65 -11.24 -8.76
C ALA A 174 -6.76 -11.92 -9.80
N SER A 175 -7.05 -11.75 -11.09
CA SER A 175 -6.21 -12.32 -12.15
C SER A 175 -4.79 -11.74 -12.12
N SER A 176 -4.67 -10.42 -11.95
CA SER A 176 -3.37 -9.74 -11.84
C SER A 176 -2.61 -10.15 -10.58
N GLY A 177 -3.34 -10.44 -9.50
CA GLY A 177 -2.81 -10.95 -8.24
C GLY A 177 -2.23 -12.35 -8.33
N VAL A 178 -2.78 -13.22 -9.18
CA VAL A 178 -2.31 -14.60 -9.39
C VAL A 178 -1.16 -14.68 -10.40
N MET A 179 -1.13 -13.77 -11.37
CA MET A 179 -0.10 -13.77 -12.42
C MET A 179 1.29 -13.32 -11.96
N LEU A 180 1.37 -12.57 -10.85
CA LEU A 180 2.60 -12.06 -10.23
C LEU A 180 3.00 -12.92 -9.04
#